data_AF-A0A3D3NGY6-F1
#
_entry.id   AF-A0A3D3NGY6-F1
#
_cell.length_a   1.000
_cell.length_b   1.000
_cell.length_c   1.000
_cell.angle_alpha   90.00
_cell.angle_beta   90.00
_cell.angle_gamma   90.00
#
_symmetry.space_group_name_H-M   'P 1'
#
loop_
_entity.id
_entity.type
_entity.pdbx_description
1 polymer ?
#
loop_
_entity_poly.entity_id
_entity_poly.type
_entity_poly.pdbx_seq_one_letter_code
_entity_poly.pdbx_strand_id
1 'polypeptide(L)'
;STASAGASDDIGDTIDYAHVVDRLRAELAARHFNLLERLAEYVATLLLEDFGATWVRVSIAKLGMMRGVARVGVVIERGAAA
;
A
#
# COMPACT_ATOMS: atom_id res chain seq x y z
N SER A 1 12.73 -1.20 10.97
CA SER A 1 13.46 -2.17 10.12
C SER A 1 13.17 -3.58 10.62
N THR A 2 13.06 -4.57 9.73
CA THR A 2 12.83 -5.97 10.16
C THR A 2 13.98 -6.52 11.01
N ALA A 3 15.21 -6.04 10.80
CA ALA A 3 16.35 -6.41 11.63
C ALA A 3 16.25 -5.88 13.07
N SER A 4 15.86 -4.61 13.23
CA SER A 4 15.67 -3.99 14.55
C SER A 4 14.52 -4.67 15.31
N ALA A 5 13.34 -4.75 14.68
CA ALA A 5 12.17 -5.38 15.30
C ALA A 5 12.38 -6.87 15.59
N GLY A 6 13.11 -7.60 14.74
CA GLY A 6 13.46 -9.00 15.01
C GLY A 6 14.42 -9.19 16.18
N ALA A 7 15.18 -8.16 16.57
CA ALA A 7 16.09 -8.20 17.71
C ALA A 7 15.41 -7.73 19.01
N SER A 8 14.51 -6.75 18.93
CA SER A 8 13.84 -6.16 20.10
C SER A 8 12.51 -6.82 20.45
N ASP A 9 11.85 -7.47 19.48
CA ASP A 9 10.46 -7.94 19.56
C ASP A 9 9.46 -6.80 19.86
N ASP A 10 9.81 -5.57 19.48
CA ASP A 10 8.96 -4.39 19.65
C ASP A 10 8.33 -3.96 18.31
N ILE A 11 7.00 -3.80 18.31
CA ILE A 11 6.25 -3.30 17.15
C ILE A 11 6.65 -1.86 16.79
N GLY A 12 7.13 -1.08 17.76
CA GLY A 12 7.63 0.28 17.53
C GLY A 12 8.87 0.35 16.63
N ASP A 13 9.60 -0.76 16.48
CA ASP A 13 10.81 -0.83 15.64
C ASP A 13 10.51 -1.23 14.18
N THR A 14 9.23 -1.39 13.83
CA THR A 14 8.79 -1.74 12.48
C THR A 14 7.64 -0.86 12.01
N ILE A 15 7.26 -1.01 10.74
CA ILE A 15 6.02 -0.44 10.22
C ILE A 15 4.86 -1.24 10.80
N ASP A 16 4.01 -0.56 11.57
CA ASP A 16 2.79 -1.14 12.10
C ASP A 16 1.77 -1.37 10.97
N TYR A 17 1.58 -2.64 10.60
CA TYR A 17 0.67 -3.03 9.53
C TYR A 17 -0.81 -2.77 9.88
N ALA A 18 -1.18 -2.76 11.16
CA ALA A 18 -2.55 -2.47 11.57
C ALA A 18 -2.86 -1.00 11.30
N HIS A 19 -1.94 -0.10 11.66
CA HIS A 19 -2.04 1.32 11.34
C HIS A 19 -2.06 1.58 9.83
N VAL A 20 -1.27 0.85 9.03
CA VAL A 20 -1.33 0.93 7.56
C VAL A 20 -2.72 0.59 7.05
N VAL A 21 -3.29 -0.53 7.51
CA VAL A 21 -4.62 -0.99 7.07
C VAL A 21 -5.70 0.03 7.43
N ASP A 22 -5.69 0.55 8.66
CA ASP A 22 -6.70 1.50 9.12
C ASP A 22 -6.59 2.83 8.37
N ARG A 23 -5.36 3.31 8.13
CA ARG A 23 -5.11 4.51 7.33
C ARG A 23 -5.63 4.35 5.90
N LEU A 24 -5.35 3.22 5.25
CA LEU A 24 -5.82 2.94 3.90
C LEU A 24 -7.34 2.84 3.82
N ARG A 25 -7.99 2.19 4.78
CA ARG A 25 -9.45 2.13 4.86
C ARG A 25 -10.06 3.52 4.96
N ALA A 26 -9.52 4.37 5.83
CA ALA A 26 -10.01 5.73 6.01
C ALA A 26 -9.89 6.56 4.72
N GLU A 27 -8.74 6.51 4.05
CA GLU A 27 -8.50 7.25 2.80
C GLU A 27 -9.37 6.76 1.64
N LEU A 28 -9.54 5.44 1.51
CA LEU A 28 -10.39 4.84 0.48
C LEU A 28 -11.88 5.10 0.72
N ALA A 29 -12.30 5.31 1.97
CA ALA A 29 -13.66 5.72 2.29
C ALA A 29 -13.90 7.21 2.02
N ALA A 30 -12.89 8.06 2.24
CA ALA A 30 -13.00 9.51 2.11
C ALA A 30 -12.81 10.02 0.66
N ARG A 31 -12.17 9.23 -0.21
CA ARG A 31 -11.74 9.69 -1.54
C ARG A 31 -12.21 8.77 -2.65
N HIS A 32 -12.60 9.38 -3.75
CA HIS A 32 -12.95 8.67 -4.97
C HIS A 32 -11.77 8.67 -5.96
N PHE A 33 -11.50 7.51 -6.55
CA PHE A 33 -10.47 7.32 -7.56
C PHE A 33 -11.09 6.81 -8.86
N ASN A 34 -10.78 7.49 -9.97
CA ASN A 34 -11.31 7.10 -11.28
C ASN A 34 -10.49 5.97 -11.94
N LEU A 35 -9.20 5.86 -11.60
CA LEU A 35 -8.24 4.96 -12.23
C LEU A 35 -7.51 4.13 -11.19
N LEU A 36 -7.22 2.87 -11.52
CA LEU A 36 -6.45 1.98 -10.64
C LEU A 36 -5.01 2.46 -10.48
N GLU A 37 -4.45 3.07 -11.53
CA GLU A 37 -3.12 3.67 -11.56
C GLU A 37 -3.01 4.80 -10.54
N ARG A 38 -4.00 5.71 -10.50
CA ARG A 38 -4.02 6.82 -9.54
C ARG A 38 -4.13 6.32 -8.11
N LEU A 39 -4.94 5.29 -7.88
CA LEU A 39 -5.05 4.67 -6.57
C LEU A 39 -3.74 3.97 -6.17
N ALA A 40 -3.14 3.20 -7.07
CA ALA A 40 -1.90 2.49 -6.80
C ALA A 40 -0.76 3.47 -6.46
N GLU A 41 -0.62 4.55 -7.23
CA GLU A 41 0.36 5.60 -6.95
C GLU A 41 0.11 6.24 -5.59
N TYR A 42 -1.14 6.57 -5.28
CA TYR A 42 -1.49 7.15 -3.99
C TYR A 42 -1.11 6.25 -2.80
N VAL A 43 -1.44 4.95 -2.90
CA VAL A 43 -1.07 3.97 -1.86
C VAL A 43 0.44 3.87 -1.73
N ALA A 44 1.17 3.83 -2.84
CA ALA A 44 2.63 3.74 -2.81
C ALA A 44 3.25 4.99 -2.15
N THR A 45 2.83 6.19 -2.54
CA THR A 45 3.29 7.45 -1.94
C THR A 45 3.00 7.49 -0.45
N LEU A 46 1.78 7.14 -0.02
CA LEU A 46 1.41 7.12 1.39
C LEU A 46 2.32 6.18 2.21
N LEU A 47 2.63 4.98 1.70
CA LEU A 47 3.49 4.04 2.42
C LEU A 47 4.95 4.50 2.48
N LEU A 48 5.45 5.16 1.43
CA LEU A 48 6.81 5.68 1.38
C LEU A 48 6.98 6.93 2.26
N GLU A 49 6.06 7.89 2.14
CA GLU A 49 6.16 9.21 2.80
C GLU A 49 5.66 9.18 4.25
N ASP A 50 4.50 8.58 4.52
CA ASP A 50 3.89 8.65 5.87
C ASP A 50 4.40 7.52 6.78
N PHE A 51 4.69 6.35 6.22
CA PHE A 51 5.14 5.17 6.98
C PHE A 51 6.64 4.91 6.89
N GLY A 52 7.38 5.68 6.08
CA GLY A 52 8.83 5.57 5.96
C GLY A 52 9.30 4.24 5.35
N ALA A 53 8.47 3.59 4.52
CA ALA A 53 8.91 2.44 3.75
C ALA A 53 10.04 2.86 2.79
N THR A 54 11.06 2.02 2.62
CA THR A 54 12.15 2.27 1.67
C THR A 54 11.79 1.84 0.25
N TRP A 55 10.94 0.82 0.14
CA TRP A 55 10.44 0.29 -1.11
C TRP A 55 9.08 -0.38 -0.88
N VAL A 56 8.20 -0.28 -1.88
CA VAL A 56 6.87 -0.88 -1.85
C VAL A 56 6.52 -1.50 -3.19
N ARG A 57 5.76 -2.59 -3.14
CA ARG A 57 5.06 -3.18 -4.27
C ARG A 57 3.57 -3.17 -4.00
N VAL A 58 2.83 -2.45 -4.84
CA VAL A 58 1.37 -2.29 -4.70
C VAL A 58 0.69 -3.06 -5.82
N SER A 59 -0.19 -4.00 -5.44
CA SER A 59 -1.04 -4.75 -6.38
C SER A 59 -2.50 -4.45 -6.08
N ILE A 60 -3.22 -3.93 -7.08
CA ILE A 60 -4.63 -3.59 -6.94
C ILE A 60 -5.41 -4.28 -8.04
N ALA A 61 -6.48 -4.96 -7.65
CA ALA A 61 -7.35 -5.69 -8.56
C ALA A 61 -8.80 -5.24 -8.41
N LYS A 62 -9.45 -4.97 -9.54
CA LYS A 62 -10.90 -4.80 -9.65
C LYS A 62 -11.51 -6.12 -10.11
N LEU A 63 -12.34 -6.71 -9.24
CA LEU A 63 -12.92 -8.04 -9.45
C LEU A 63 -14.19 -7.95 -10.29
N GLY A 64 -14.44 -8.97 -11.12
CA GLY A 64 -15.74 -9.16 -11.79
C GLY A 64 -16.17 -8.05 -12.76
N MET A 65 -15.23 -7.26 -13.29
CA MET A 65 -15.55 -6.15 -14.19
C MET A 65 -15.96 -6.58 -15.59
N MET A 66 -15.57 -7.79 -16.02
CA MET A 66 -15.81 -8.29 -17.36
C MET A 66 -16.23 -9.76 -17.31
N ARG A 67 -17.18 -10.14 -18.17
CA ARG A 67 -17.63 -11.53 -18.29
C ARG A 67 -16.46 -12.42 -18.71
N GLY A 68 -16.23 -13.51 -17.96
CA GLY A 68 -15.14 -14.43 -18.21
C GLY A 68 -13.76 -14.01 -17.67
N VAL A 69 -13.66 -12.84 -17.01
CA VAL A 69 -12.40 -12.35 -16.41
C VAL A 69 -12.56 -12.22 -14.90
N ALA A 70 -11.79 -13.00 -14.14
CA ALA A 70 -11.88 -13.01 -12.67
C ALA A 70 -11.46 -11.66 -12.06
N ARG A 71 -10.37 -11.07 -12.56
CA ARG A 71 -9.82 -9.80 -12.08
C ARG A 71 -9.01 -9.09 -13.16
N VAL A 72 -9.03 -7.76 -13.12
CA VAL A 72 -8.09 -6.89 -13.82
C VAL A 72 -7.45 -5.95 -12.83
N GLY A 73 -6.22 -5.52 -13.07
CA GLY A 73 -5.48 -4.78 -12.06
C GLY A 73 -4.17 -4.21 -12.54
N VAL A 74 -3.53 -3.47 -11.64
CA VAL A 74 -2.18 -2.93 -11.83
C VAL A 74 -1.27 -3.48 -10.74
N VAL A 75 0.01 -3.62 -11.09
CA VAL A 75 1.09 -3.86 -10.14
C VAL A 75 2.16 -2.82 -10.39
N ILE A 76 2.53 -2.08 -9.36
CA ILE A 76 3.62 -1.10 -9.42
C ILE A 76 4.63 -1.36 -8.32
N GLU A 77 5.87 -0.94 -8.56
CA GLU A 77 6.96 -0.95 -7.59
C GLU A 77 7.52 0.48 -7.50
N ARG A 78 7.75 0.96 -6.28
CA ARG A 78 8.28 2.31 -5.99
C ARG A 78 9.31 2.23 -4.87
N GLY A 79 10.38 3.00 -4.98
CA GLY A 79 11.34 3.23 -3.90
C GLY A 79 11.25 4.65 -3.40
N ALA A 80 11.69 4.89 -2.17
CA ALA A 80 11.94 6.25 -1.69
C ALA A 80 12.95 6.94 -2.63
N ALA A 81 12.76 8.24 -2.88
CA ALA A 81 13.75 9.02 -3.60
C ALA A 81 15.07 9.00 -2.82
N ALA A 82 16.18 8.81 -3.52
CA ALA A 82 17.53 8.79 -2.92
C ALA A 82 17.92 10.17 -2.37
#